data_AF-A0A532ULI9-F1
#
_entry.id   AF-A0A532ULI9-F1
#
_cell.length_a   1.000
_cell.length_b   1.000
_cell.length_c   1.000
_cell.angle_alpha   90.00
_cell.angle_beta   90.00
_cell.angle_gamma   90.00
#
_symmetry.space_group_name_H-M   'P 1'
#
loop_
_entity.id
_entity.type
_entity.pdbx_description
1 polymer ?
#
loop_
_entity_poly.entity_id
_entity_poly.type
_entity_poly.pdbx_seq_one_letter_code
_entity_poly.pdbx_strand_id
1 'polypeptide(L)'
;MILDCYQCSSCYFEDKERSSRIDPATISAQQSRVDFRNVLVIFVCVEIYDDRQELKQAADEFEAMSDLIGKRPIVLCPNVHLSMDRAPEKQAAWMIAELERMLIERGYDVHCLSFGYHKQYGIECNGNVGSVVGRRFYGSEQKQFLRLLTRLGVCPPDSPPDNMPAWASMLTERRLEVMGSRRETYKAAKNMLKDQLDSTGRSELWTCMLFEGERQPVDDYLGALYEIIEDYPDVRVHRAMNLSVPGFSNAARHLFRKYPDAIESGRLRIYNSQVSDIEFLLTRGAVLLAFPQIPRQAGSHAGEISFGIYCKNKDFAKNLIQWYRAFMVDARFGWIRTESELNTIINELEEEMFQDKSRESERKR
;
A
#
# COMPACT_ATOMS: atom_id res chain seq x y z
N MET A 1 11.93 -3.22 -3.87
CA MET A 1 13.05 -2.30 -4.23
C MET A 1 12.57 -1.33 -5.29
N ILE A 2 12.89 -0.05 -5.15
CA ILE A 2 12.49 1.01 -6.08
C ILE A 2 13.74 1.64 -6.69
N LEU A 3 13.75 1.80 -8.01
CA LEU A 3 14.74 2.53 -8.77
C LEU A 3 14.07 3.69 -9.47
N ASP A 4 14.61 4.89 -9.34
CA ASP A 4 14.23 6.05 -10.13
C ASP A 4 15.45 6.54 -10.92
N CYS A 5 15.44 6.27 -12.22
CA CYS A 5 16.60 6.33 -13.10
C CYS A 5 16.54 7.55 -14.01
N TYR A 6 17.65 8.28 -14.12
CA TYR A 6 17.80 9.50 -14.92
C TYR A 6 19.03 9.42 -15.81
N GLN A 7 18.84 9.62 -17.10
CA GLN A 7 19.95 9.85 -18.04
C GLN A 7 20.36 11.32 -17.97
N CYS A 8 21.57 11.58 -17.47
CA CYS A 8 22.04 12.93 -17.22
C CYS A 8 23.23 13.28 -18.10
N SER A 9 23.17 14.44 -18.77
CA SER A 9 24.32 15.03 -19.44
C SER A 9 25.35 15.50 -18.42
N SER A 10 24.88 16.07 -17.31
CA SER A 10 25.69 16.49 -16.17
C SER A 10 24.92 16.30 -14.85
N CYS A 11 25.65 15.99 -13.78
CA CYS A 11 25.11 16.06 -12.42
C CYS A 11 26.21 16.27 -11.39
N TYR A 12 25.85 16.78 -10.22
CA TYR A 12 26.74 16.86 -9.07
C TYR A 12 26.03 16.47 -7.78
N PHE A 13 26.79 15.96 -6.82
CA PHE A 13 26.31 15.60 -5.49
C PHE A 13 27.32 16.05 -4.43
N GLU A 14 26.84 16.56 -3.31
CA GLU A 14 27.67 17.00 -2.20
C GLU A 14 26.99 16.69 -0.86
N ASP A 15 27.72 16.02 0.05
CA ASP A 15 27.22 15.76 1.40
C ASP A 15 27.22 17.04 2.24
N LYS A 16 26.08 17.33 2.87
CA LYS A 16 25.92 18.47 3.78
C LYS A 16 25.89 18.01 5.23
N GLU A 17 24.76 17.48 5.65
CA GLU A 17 24.52 17.14 7.05
C GLU A 17 24.37 15.62 7.20
N ARG A 18 24.93 15.07 8.27
CA ARG A 18 24.68 13.68 8.64
C ARG A 18 23.21 13.53 9.07
N SER A 19 22.58 12.44 8.66
CA SER A 19 21.23 12.14 9.11
C SER A 19 21.21 11.90 10.62
N SER A 20 20.27 12.53 11.31
CA SER A 20 19.99 12.30 12.73
C SER A 20 19.02 11.14 12.99
N ARG A 21 18.56 10.46 11.93
CA ARG A 21 17.46 9.47 11.98
C ARG A 21 17.92 8.01 11.87
N ILE A 22 19.22 7.76 11.72
CA ILE A 22 19.79 6.41 11.58
C ILE A 22 21.00 6.23 12.49
N ASP A 23 21.35 4.98 12.78
CA ASP A 23 22.54 4.64 13.56
C ASP A 23 23.81 5.25 12.92
N PRO A 24 24.57 6.10 13.65
CA PRO A 24 25.82 6.68 13.15
C PRO A 24 26.84 5.66 12.63
N ALA A 25 26.79 4.40 13.11
CA ALA A 25 27.66 3.33 12.63
C ALA A 25 27.32 2.85 11.21
N THR A 26 26.12 3.15 10.70
CA THR A 26 25.67 2.81 9.34
C THR A 26 25.98 3.93 8.34
N ILE A 27 26.32 5.13 8.83
CA ILE A 27 26.66 6.27 7.97
C ILE A 27 28.04 6.02 7.36
N SER A 28 28.14 6.12 6.03
CA SER A 28 29.42 5.93 5.34
C SER A 28 30.35 7.13 5.53
N ALA A 29 31.58 7.03 5.02
CA ALA A 29 32.47 8.19 4.97
C ALA A 29 31.83 9.35 4.19
N GLN A 30 32.03 10.58 4.67
CA GLN A 30 31.55 11.78 4.00
C GLN A 30 32.31 11.97 2.68
N GLN A 31 31.57 12.32 1.64
CA GLN A 31 32.11 12.66 0.33
C GLN A 31 32.02 14.17 0.11
N SER A 32 33.13 14.76 -0.35
CA SER A 32 33.11 16.11 -0.92
C SER A 32 32.27 16.13 -2.19
N ARG A 33 32.02 17.33 -2.74
CA ARG A 33 31.34 17.45 -4.02
C ARG A 33 31.99 16.57 -5.09
N VAL A 34 31.17 15.81 -5.81
CA VAL A 34 31.55 15.01 -6.97
C VAL A 34 30.68 15.41 -8.15
N ASP A 35 31.31 15.63 -9.30
CA ASP A 35 30.64 15.99 -10.55
C ASP A 35 30.79 14.84 -11.55
N PHE A 36 29.69 14.52 -12.26
CA PHE A 36 29.63 13.46 -13.25
C PHE A 36 29.09 14.01 -14.59
N ARG A 37 29.44 13.33 -15.69
CA ARG A 37 28.99 13.68 -17.05
C ARG A 37 28.59 12.44 -17.82
N ASN A 38 27.52 12.55 -18.61
CA ASN A 38 26.95 11.48 -19.44
C ASN A 38 26.77 10.17 -18.65
N VAL A 39 26.01 10.24 -17.55
CA VAL A 39 25.82 9.14 -16.61
C VAL A 39 24.36 8.72 -16.52
N LEU A 40 24.13 7.50 -16.03
CA LEU A 40 22.83 7.05 -15.55
C LEU A 40 22.80 7.20 -14.03
N VAL A 41 22.09 8.21 -13.54
CA VAL A 41 21.85 8.41 -12.10
C VAL A 41 20.67 7.55 -11.68
N ILE A 42 20.83 6.76 -10.62
CA ILE A 42 19.73 5.97 -10.06
C ILE A 42 19.56 6.28 -8.60
N PHE A 43 18.40 6.81 -8.25
CA PHE A 43 17.96 6.86 -6.88
C PHE A 43 17.42 5.49 -6.49
N VAL A 44 18.04 4.87 -5.47
CA VAL A 44 17.72 3.52 -5.02
C VAL A 44 17.08 3.57 -3.65
N CYS A 45 15.91 2.94 -3.51
CA CYS A 45 15.25 2.71 -2.23
C CYS A 45 15.06 1.21 -2.01
N VAL A 46 15.60 0.73 -0.89
CA VAL A 46 15.43 -0.66 -0.43
C VAL A 46 14.22 -0.70 0.51
N GLU A 47 13.34 -1.67 0.30
CA GLU A 47 12.13 -1.91 1.08
C GLU A 47 12.32 -3.12 2.01
N ILE A 48 11.56 -3.16 3.10
CA ILE A 48 11.74 -4.08 4.23
C ILE A 48 11.84 -5.58 3.88
N TYR A 49 11.16 -6.03 2.83
CA TYR A 49 11.16 -7.43 2.39
C TYR A 49 12.00 -7.69 1.15
N ASP A 50 12.83 -6.74 0.75
CA ASP A 50 13.76 -6.95 -0.36
C ASP A 50 14.92 -7.84 0.08
N ASP A 51 15.33 -8.74 -0.82
CA ASP A 51 16.48 -9.61 -0.64
C ASP A 51 17.29 -9.77 -1.96
N ARG A 52 18.10 -10.84 -2.04
CA ARG A 52 18.92 -11.15 -3.22
C ARG A 52 18.11 -11.30 -4.51
N GLN A 53 16.83 -11.67 -4.43
CA GLN A 53 15.94 -11.75 -5.59
C GLN A 53 15.76 -10.37 -6.23
N GLU A 54 15.41 -9.35 -5.45
CA GLU A 54 15.21 -8.00 -5.98
C GLU A 54 16.52 -7.38 -6.45
N LEU A 55 17.66 -7.70 -5.82
CA LEU A 55 18.97 -7.30 -6.31
C LEU A 55 19.26 -7.85 -7.71
N LYS A 56 18.95 -9.13 -7.95
CA LYS A 56 19.11 -9.74 -9.26
C LYS A 56 18.19 -9.10 -10.30
N GLN A 57 16.92 -8.87 -9.95
CA GLN A 57 15.97 -8.20 -10.83
C GLN A 57 16.42 -6.76 -11.18
N ALA A 58 16.94 -6.02 -10.19
CA ALA A 58 17.51 -4.70 -10.41
C ALA A 58 18.71 -4.76 -11.37
N ALA A 59 19.65 -5.69 -11.15
CA ALA A 59 20.80 -5.88 -12.03
C ALA A 59 20.40 -6.27 -13.47
N ASP A 60 19.39 -7.12 -13.63
CA ASP A 60 18.84 -7.51 -14.94
C ASP A 60 18.14 -6.32 -15.64
N GLU A 61 17.46 -5.45 -14.88
CA GLU A 61 16.88 -4.22 -15.42
C GLU A 61 17.97 -3.24 -15.90
N PHE A 62 19.11 -3.15 -15.21
CA PHE A 62 20.24 -2.32 -15.67
C PHE A 62 20.82 -2.79 -17.00
N GLU A 63 20.87 -4.10 -17.20
CA GLU A 63 21.27 -4.72 -18.46
C GLU A 63 20.31 -4.33 -19.58
N ALA A 64 19.00 -4.55 -19.38
CA ALA A 64 17.96 -4.19 -20.34
C ALA A 64 17.94 -2.69 -20.66
N MET A 65 18.12 -1.83 -19.65
CA MET A 65 18.25 -0.38 -19.88
C MET A 65 19.51 -0.07 -20.70
N SER A 66 20.66 -0.62 -20.32
CA SER A 66 21.93 -0.38 -21.03
C SER A 66 21.88 -0.79 -22.49
N ASP A 67 21.18 -1.87 -22.83
CA ASP A 67 20.95 -2.29 -24.21
C ASP A 67 20.11 -1.27 -25.01
N LEU A 68 19.11 -0.66 -24.35
CA LEU A 68 18.24 0.31 -24.99
C LEU A 68 18.90 1.68 -25.19
N ILE A 69 19.60 2.17 -24.16
CA ILE A 69 20.06 3.56 -24.12
C ILE A 69 21.57 3.68 -24.34
N GLY A 70 22.30 2.56 -24.38
CA GLY A 70 23.76 2.50 -24.43
C GLY A 70 24.40 2.52 -23.03
N LYS A 71 25.53 1.81 -22.91
CA LYS A 71 26.30 1.71 -21.66
C LYS A 71 26.88 3.07 -21.26
N ARG A 72 26.62 3.47 -20.01
CA ARG A 72 27.11 4.70 -19.37
C ARG A 72 27.64 4.38 -17.98
N PRO A 73 28.50 5.23 -17.39
CA PRO A 73 28.77 5.15 -15.96
C PRO A 73 27.48 5.30 -15.16
N ILE A 74 27.37 4.54 -14.08
CA ILE A 74 26.20 4.41 -13.23
C ILE A 74 26.51 5.15 -11.92
N VAL A 75 25.61 6.04 -11.50
CA VAL A 75 25.68 6.68 -10.18
C VAL A 75 24.56 6.15 -9.32
N LEU A 76 24.89 5.32 -8.33
CA LEU A 76 23.92 4.83 -7.35
C LEU A 76 23.77 5.85 -6.22
N CYS A 77 22.58 6.40 -6.07
CA CYS A 77 22.23 7.36 -5.02
C CYS A 77 21.24 6.72 -4.04
N PRO A 78 21.66 6.39 -2.80
CA PRO A 78 20.72 5.97 -1.76
C PRO A 78 19.64 7.04 -1.54
N ASN A 79 18.36 6.68 -1.68
CA ASN A 79 17.25 7.59 -1.50
C ASN A 79 16.07 6.91 -0.80
N VAL A 80 15.98 7.13 0.50
CA VAL A 80 14.97 6.50 1.36
C VAL A 80 13.55 7.03 1.12
N HIS A 81 13.40 8.19 0.45
CA HIS A 81 12.10 8.86 0.32
C HIS A 81 11.18 8.28 -0.76
N LEU A 82 11.67 7.31 -1.55
CA LEU A 82 10.85 6.69 -2.61
C LEU A 82 9.82 5.69 -2.06
N SER A 83 9.94 5.25 -0.80
CA SER A 83 8.98 4.32 -0.18
C SER A 83 8.70 4.65 1.28
N MET A 84 7.47 4.35 1.69
CA MET A 84 7.05 4.31 3.09
C MET A 84 7.43 2.97 3.76
N ASP A 85 7.67 1.91 2.98
CA ASP A 85 8.04 0.56 3.46
C ASP A 85 9.55 0.34 3.46
N ARG A 86 10.32 1.40 3.73
CA ARG A 86 11.78 1.37 3.69
C ARG A 86 12.36 0.28 4.58
N ALA A 87 13.42 -0.37 4.10
CA ALA A 87 14.18 -1.33 4.90
C ALA A 87 14.89 -0.64 6.08
N PRO A 88 15.18 -1.40 7.16
CA PRO A 88 16.13 -0.99 8.18
C PRO A 88 17.47 -0.57 7.56
N GLU A 89 18.12 0.43 8.16
CA GLU A 89 19.28 1.11 7.58
C GLU A 89 20.45 0.16 7.28
N LYS A 90 20.68 -0.86 8.12
CA LYS A 90 21.75 -1.85 7.92
C LYS A 90 21.48 -2.75 6.72
N GLN A 91 20.23 -3.16 6.53
CA GLN A 91 19.80 -3.93 5.35
C GLN A 91 19.93 -3.07 4.09
N ALA A 92 19.43 -1.82 4.13
CA ALA A 92 19.52 -0.91 2.99
C ALA A 92 20.97 -0.66 2.55
N ALA A 93 21.86 -0.35 3.49
CA ALA A 93 23.29 -0.13 3.21
C ALA A 93 23.95 -1.39 2.63
N TRP A 94 23.69 -2.57 3.20
CA TRP A 94 24.23 -3.83 2.70
C TRP A 94 23.73 -4.16 1.29
N MET A 95 22.43 -4.00 1.02
CA MET A 95 21.85 -4.31 -0.30
C MET A 95 22.36 -3.37 -1.38
N ILE A 96 22.50 -2.07 -1.09
CA ILE A 96 23.05 -1.12 -2.06
C ILE A 96 24.51 -1.46 -2.38
N ALA A 97 25.32 -1.82 -1.39
CA ALA A 97 26.70 -2.25 -1.61
C ALA A 97 26.77 -3.57 -2.43
N GLU A 98 25.85 -4.50 -2.19
CA GLU A 98 25.78 -5.74 -2.97
C GLU A 98 25.33 -5.47 -4.42
N LEU A 99 24.42 -4.51 -4.64
CA LEU A 99 24.02 -4.08 -5.98
C LEU A 99 25.20 -3.46 -6.74
N GLU A 100 25.98 -2.58 -6.09
CA GLU A 100 27.20 -2.02 -6.65
C GLU A 100 28.17 -3.14 -7.09
N ARG A 101 28.46 -4.11 -6.20
CA ARG A 101 29.32 -5.26 -6.51
C ARG A 101 28.80 -6.05 -7.72
N MET A 102 27.51 -6.37 -7.75
CA MET A 102 26.90 -7.14 -8.83
C MET A 102 27.02 -6.41 -10.18
N LEU A 103 26.86 -5.09 -10.20
CA LEU A 103 26.99 -4.29 -11.43
C LEU A 103 28.45 -4.19 -11.89
N ILE A 104 29.40 -4.01 -10.97
CA ILE A 104 30.84 -4.04 -11.29
C ILE A 104 31.24 -5.40 -11.87
N GLU A 105 30.74 -6.50 -11.32
CA GLU A 105 30.98 -7.87 -11.83
C GLU A 105 30.40 -8.08 -13.24
N ARG A 106 29.32 -7.38 -13.59
CA ARG A 106 28.78 -7.33 -14.97
C ARG A 106 29.54 -6.33 -15.88
N GLY A 107 30.60 -5.72 -15.37
CA GLY A 107 31.50 -4.85 -16.12
C GLY A 107 31.01 -3.41 -16.27
N TYR A 108 30.07 -2.94 -15.46
CA TYR A 108 29.68 -1.52 -15.43
C TYR A 108 30.69 -0.68 -14.65
N ASP A 109 30.83 0.58 -15.05
CA ASP A 109 31.51 1.61 -14.25
C ASP A 109 30.47 2.18 -13.28
N VAL A 110 30.67 1.98 -11.97
CA VAL A 110 29.67 2.26 -10.94
C VAL A 110 30.28 3.15 -9.86
N HIS A 111 29.56 4.21 -9.53
CA HIS A 111 29.88 5.10 -8.42
C HIS A 111 28.74 5.07 -7.41
N CYS A 112 28.95 4.47 -6.24
CA CYS A 112 28.01 4.59 -5.13
C CYS A 112 28.27 5.86 -4.32
N LEU A 113 27.24 6.69 -4.18
CA LEU A 113 27.28 7.86 -3.30
C LEU A 113 27.15 7.44 -1.83
N SER A 114 27.66 8.29 -0.94
CA SER A 114 27.66 8.04 0.51
C SER A 114 26.23 7.83 1.05
N PHE A 115 26.09 6.90 1.99
CA PHE A 115 24.84 6.58 2.66
C PHE A 115 24.69 7.41 3.94
N GLY A 116 23.46 7.90 4.20
CA GLY A 116 23.13 8.53 5.48
C GLY A 116 23.36 10.05 5.58
N TYR A 117 23.47 10.75 4.46
CA TYR A 117 23.64 12.20 4.42
C TYR A 117 22.46 12.90 3.75
N HIS A 118 22.15 14.09 4.23
CA HIS A 118 21.45 15.10 3.44
C HIS A 118 22.41 15.59 2.35
N LYS A 119 22.00 15.47 1.09
CA LYS A 119 22.81 15.83 -0.07
C LYS A 119 22.25 17.05 -0.76
N GLN A 120 23.11 18.00 -1.09
CA GLN A 120 22.82 18.96 -2.14
C GLN A 120 23.21 18.34 -3.47
N TYR A 121 22.33 18.45 -4.47
CA TYR A 121 22.62 17.92 -5.80
C TYR A 121 21.96 18.75 -6.88
N GLY A 122 22.48 18.63 -8.10
CA GLY A 122 21.87 19.15 -9.31
C GLY A 122 22.02 18.12 -10.42
N ILE A 123 20.98 17.95 -11.22
CA ILE A 123 20.95 17.02 -12.36
C ILE A 123 20.47 17.76 -13.60
N GLU A 124 21.09 17.47 -14.73
CA GLU A 124 20.68 17.94 -16.05
C GLU A 124 20.28 16.72 -16.88
N CYS A 125 18.97 16.47 -16.97
CA CYS A 125 18.43 15.31 -17.65
C CYS A 125 18.38 15.53 -19.16
N ASN A 126 18.70 14.51 -19.96
CA ASN A 126 18.75 14.61 -21.42
C ASN A 126 17.37 14.88 -22.07
N GLY A 127 16.28 14.57 -21.37
CA GLY A 127 14.90 14.88 -21.79
C GLY A 127 14.36 14.07 -22.98
N ASN A 128 15.09 13.06 -23.47
CA ASN A 128 14.61 12.17 -24.54
C ASN A 128 13.72 11.04 -23.99
N VAL A 129 13.04 10.30 -24.89
CA VAL A 129 12.24 9.14 -24.48
C VAL A 129 13.14 8.12 -23.77
N GLY A 130 12.74 7.68 -22.58
CA GLY A 130 13.56 6.80 -21.73
C GLY A 130 14.62 7.52 -20.89
N SER A 131 14.70 8.86 -20.94
CA SER A 131 15.57 9.64 -20.04
C SER A 131 15.22 9.49 -18.57
N VAL A 132 13.94 9.22 -18.27
CA VAL A 132 13.45 9.01 -16.90
C VAL A 132 12.69 7.69 -16.86
N VAL A 133 13.11 6.78 -15.99
CA VAL A 133 12.52 5.45 -15.86
C VAL A 133 12.38 5.10 -14.38
N GLY A 134 11.14 4.95 -13.92
CA GLY A 134 10.82 4.43 -12.60
C GLY A 134 10.54 2.92 -12.65
N ARG A 135 11.17 2.15 -11.76
CA ARG A 135 10.94 0.71 -11.60
C ARG A 135 10.72 0.36 -10.15
N ARG A 136 9.78 -0.55 -9.90
CA ARG A 136 9.57 -1.16 -8.59
C ARG A 136 9.52 -2.67 -8.73
N PHE A 137 10.35 -3.34 -7.94
CA PHE A 137 10.43 -4.78 -7.83
C PHE A 137 9.63 -5.20 -6.60
N TYR A 138 8.50 -5.86 -6.86
CA TYR A 138 7.55 -6.25 -5.82
C TYR A 138 7.89 -7.57 -5.13
N GLY A 139 8.77 -8.38 -5.72
CA GLY A 139 9.11 -9.70 -5.23
C GLY A 139 7.96 -10.70 -5.38
N SER A 140 8.02 -11.79 -4.62
CA SER A 140 6.97 -12.83 -4.64
C SER A 140 5.65 -12.33 -4.04
N GLU A 141 4.55 -13.03 -4.34
CA GLU A 141 3.23 -12.77 -3.75
C GLU A 141 3.28 -12.81 -2.21
N GLN A 142 4.10 -13.71 -1.65
CA GLN A 142 4.30 -13.82 -0.21
C GLN A 142 4.92 -12.53 0.37
N LYS A 143 5.92 -11.94 -0.29
CA LYS A 143 6.54 -10.67 0.16
C LYS A 143 5.57 -9.50 0.07
N GLN A 144 4.75 -9.44 -0.99
CA GLN A 144 3.73 -8.40 -1.13
C GLN A 144 2.67 -8.50 -0.01
N PHE A 145 2.29 -9.72 0.33
CA PHE A 145 1.38 -9.97 1.43
C PHE A 145 2.01 -9.67 2.81
N LEU A 146 3.29 -9.98 3.02
CA LEU A 146 3.99 -9.58 4.25
C LEU A 146 4.08 -8.05 4.41
N ARG A 147 4.36 -7.33 3.32
CA ARG A 147 4.28 -5.84 3.30
C ARG A 147 2.93 -5.36 3.80
N LEU A 148 1.85 -5.98 3.33
CA LEU A 148 0.52 -5.67 3.82
C LEU A 148 0.38 -5.91 5.31
N LEU A 149 0.71 -7.10 5.81
CA LEU A 149 0.55 -7.42 7.23
C LEU A 149 1.34 -6.46 8.12
N THR A 150 2.51 -6.01 7.67
CA THR A 150 3.28 -4.97 8.37
C THR A 150 2.63 -3.61 8.34
N ARG A 151 2.11 -3.17 7.19
CA ARG A 151 1.34 -1.92 7.10
C ARG A 151 0.09 -1.95 7.97
N LEU A 152 -0.55 -3.12 8.07
CA LEU A 152 -1.69 -3.33 8.94
C LEU A 152 -1.31 -3.44 10.42
N GLY A 153 -0.02 -3.46 10.79
CA GLY A 153 0.42 -3.63 12.18
C GLY A 153 0.13 -5.03 12.74
N VAL A 154 -0.18 -6.00 11.87
CA VAL A 154 -0.39 -7.40 12.23
C VAL A 154 0.95 -8.09 12.52
N CYS A 155 1.98 -7.74 11.75
CA CYS A 155 3.35 -8.22 11.91
C CYS A 155 4.29 -7.02 12.03
N PRO A 156 4.90 -6.78 13.20
CA PRO A 156 5.88 -5.72 13.35
C PRO A 156 6.99 -5.85 12.29
N PRO A 157 7.54 -4.72 11.78
CA PRO A 157 8.66 -4.71 10.83
C PRO A 157 9.82 -5.63 11.23
N ASP A 158 10.10 -5.71 12.53
CA ASP A 158 11.24 -6.45 13.09
C ASP A 158 10.95 -7.94 13.29
N SER A 159 9.74 -8.40 12.95
CA SER A 159 9.39 -9.82 13.04
C SER A 159 9.85 -10.52 11.76
N PRO A 160 10.86 -11.42 11.81
CA PRO A 160 11.12 -12.30 10.68
C PRO A 160 9.85 -13.09 10.34
N PRO A 161 9.70 -13.57 9.09
CA PRO A 161 8.55 -14.39 8.70
C PRO A 161 8.27 -15.57 9.63
N ASP A 162 9.32 -16.09 10.27
CA ASP A 162 9.25 -17.22 11.22
C ASP A 162 8.74 -16.83 12.63
N ASN A 163 8.75 -15.54 12.98
CA ASN A 163 8.24 -15.01 14.25
C ASN A 163 6.79 -14.50 14.15
N MET A 164 6.10 -14.81 13.05
CA MET A 164 4.69 -14.47 12.90
C MET A 164 3.86 -15.08 14.03
N PRO A 165 2.81 -14.39 14.53
CA PRO A 165 1.84 -15.00 15.42
C PRO A 165 1.36 -16.33 14.84
N ALA A 166 1.16 -17.35 15.68
CA ALA A 166 0.79 -18.69 15.21
C ALA A 166 -0.46 -18.69 14.30
N TRP A 167 -1.40 -17.78 14.53
CA TRP A 167 -2.57 -17.62 13.67
C TRP A 167 -2.24 -17.04 12.27
N ALA A 168 -1.15 -16.30 12.14
CA ALA A 168 -0.61 -15.77 10.88
C ALA A 168 0.36 -16.75 10.20
N SER A 169 0.87 -17.77 10.89
CA SER A 169 1.67 -18.84 10.25
C SER A 169 0.86 -19.67 9.22
N MET A 170 -0.46 -19.70 9.33
CA MET A 170 -1.37 -20.29 8.32
C MET A 170 -1.22 -19.65 6.93
N LEU A 171 -0.57 -18.49 6.84
CA LEU A 171 -0.35 -17.71 5.63
C LEU A 171 0.86 -18.24 4.83
N THR A 172 1.87 -18.80 5.49
CA THR A 172 3.02 -19.47 4.85
C THR A 172 2.70 -20.93 4.46
N GLU A 173 1.69 -21.55 5.08
CA GLU A 173 1.23 -22.91 4.80
C GLU A 173 0.34 -23.04 3.52
N ARG A 174 0.36 -22.05 2.62
CA ARG A 174 -0.35 -22.06 1.32
C ARG A 174 -1.87 -22.28 1.37
N ARG A 175 -2.54 -21.87 2.45
CA ARG A 175 -4.02 -21.80 2.49
C ARG A 175 -4.58 -20.49 1.93
N LEU A 176 -3.72 -19.66 1.35
CA LEU A 176 -4.08 -18.40 0.69
C LEU A 176 -4.20 -18.64 -0.81
N GLU A 177 -5.33 -18.24 -1.36
CA GLU A 177 -5.55 -18.17 -2.80
C GLU A 177 -5.32 -16.74 -3.26
N VAL A 178 -4.29 -16.53 -4.08
CA VAL A 178 -4.01 -15.23 -4.71
C VAL A 178 -4.77 -15.17 -6.03
N MET A 179 -5.56 -14.12 -6.20
CA MET A 179 -6.36 -13.86 -7.39
C MET A 179 -5.66 -12.78 -8.21
N GLY A 180 -5.18 -13.16 -9.39
CA GLY A 180 -4.36 -12.31 -10.25
C GLY A 180 -5.17 -11.32 -11.10
N SER A 181 -6.51 -11.37 -11.02
CA SER A 181 -7.37 -10.48 -11.80
C SER A 181 -8.54 -9.92 -10.99
N ARG A 182 -8.97 -8.71 -11.36
CA ARG A 182 -10.18 -8.06 -10.84
C ARG A 182 -11.41 -8.97 -10.89
N ARG A 183 -11.62 -9.67 -12.01
CA ARG A 183 -12.76 -10.58 -12.22
C ARG A 183 -12.78 -11.75 -11.22
N GLU A 184 -11.62 -12.33 -10.92
CA GLU A 184 -11.52 -13.42 -9.93
C GLU A 184 -11.87 -12.92 -8.53
N THR A 185 -11.37 -11.75 -8.16
CA THR A 185 -11.68 -11.10 -6.87
C THR A 185 -13.18 -10.84 -6.69
N TYR A 186 -13.87 -10.31 -7.71
CA TYR A 186 -15.33 -10.13 -7.67
C TYR A 186 -16.08 -11.44 -7.52
N LYS A 187 -15.67 -12.47 -8.26
CA LYS A 187 -16.28 -13.79 -8.19
C LYS A 187 -16.13 -14.39 -6.79
N ALA A 188 -14.96 -14.26 -6.18
CA ALA A 188 -14.72 -14.71 -4.80
C ALA A 188 -15.58 -13.93 -3.80
N ALA A 189 -15.67 -12.60 -3.92
CA ALA A 189 -16.52 -11.76 -3.07
C ALA A 189 -17.98 -12.22 -3.13
N LYS A 190 -18.53 -12.40 -4.34
CA LYS A 190 -19.90 -12.86 -4.56
C LYS A 190 -20.15 -14.24 -3.96
N ASN A 191 -19.21 -15.17 -4.14
CA ASN A 191 -19.31 -16.51 -3.54
C ASN A 191 -19.29 -16.43 -2.01
N MET A 192 -18.46 -15.57 -1.42
CA MET A 192 -18.45 -15.36 0.03
C MET A 192 -19.76 -14.79 0.55
N LEU A 193 -20.37 -13.83 -0.17
CA LEU A 193 -21.68 -13.30 0.19
C LEU A 193 -22.74 -14.41 0.16
N LYS A 194 -22.79 -15.22 -0.89
CA LYS A 194 -23.70 -16.37 -0.99
C LYS A 194 -23.47 -17.40 0.13
N ASP A 195 -22.22 -17.77 0.39
CA ASP A 195 -21.84 -18.66 1.49
C ASP A 195 -22.31 -18.10 2.85
N GLN A 196 -22.36 -16.77 3.02
CA GLN A 196 -22.93 -16.16 4.24
C GLN A 196 -24.43 -16.29 4.32
N LEU A 197 -25.13 -16.10 3.20
CA LEU A 197 -26.59 -16.24 3.13
C LEU A 197 -27.03 -17.66 3.48
N ASP A 198 -26.26 -18.67 3.06
CA ASP A 198 -26.52 -20.08 3.34
C ASP A 198 -26.16 -20.50 4.77
N SER A 199 -25.53 -19.62 5.56
CA SER A 199 -25.04 -19.96 6.89
C SER A 199 -26.09 -19.71 7.99
N THR A 200 -26.38 -20.74 8.78
CA THR A 200 -27.33 -20.67 9.91
C THR A 200 -26.69 -20.01 11.15
N GLY A 201 -27.31 -18.95 11.71
CA GLY A 201 -26.92 -18.34 12.99
C GLY A 201 -26.77 -16.82 12.95
N ARG A 202 -26.19 -16.21 14.01
CA ARG A 202 -25.85 -14.77 14.08
C ARG A 202 -24.74 -14.41 13.09
N SER A 203 -25.04 -14.43 11.81
CA SER A 203 -24.12 -14.15 10.73
C SER A 203 -23.75 -12.67 10.75
N GLU A 204 -22.46 -12.40 10.63
CA GLU A 204 -21.91 -11.05 10.64
C GLU A 204 -21.05 -10.89 9.39
N LEU A 205 -21.25 -9.77 8.72
CA LEU A 205 -20.52 -9.38 7.51
C LEU A 205 -19.74 -8.12 7.83
N TRP A 206 -18.44 -8.09 7.55
CA TRP A 206 -17.62 -6.89 7.69
C TRP A 206 -17.06 -6.49 6.34
N THR A 207 -17.20 -5.22 5.99
CA THR A 207 -16.78 -4.73 4.68
C THR A 207 -16.09 -3.38 4.80
N CYS A 208 -14.96 -3.23 4.10
CA CYS A 208 -14.27 -1.96 3.88
C CYS A 208 -14.31 -1.59 2.40
N MET A 209 -14.98 -0.49 2.06
CA MET A 209 -14.90 0.25 0.79
C MET A 209 -14.90 -0.55 -0.53
N LEU A 210 -15.33 -1.82 -0.53
CA LEU A 210 -14.79 -2.76 -1.50
C LEU A 210 -14.96 -2.37 -2.96
N PHE A 211 -16.06 -1.75 -3.40
CA PHE A 211 -16.18 -1.39 -4.82
C PHE A 211 -16.98 -0.10 -5.03
N GLU A 212 -17.06 0.74 -4.00
CA GLU A 212 -17.89 1.96 -3.96
C GLU A 212 -17.14 3.15 -4.56
N GLY A 213 -16.96 3.15 -5.86
CA GLY A 213 -16.26 4.26 -6.54
C GLY A 213 -15.95 3.98 -8.00
N GLU A 214 -16.11 2.73 -8.43
CA GLU A 214 -16.03 2.37 -9.82
C GLU A 214 -17.30 2.79 -10.57
N ARG A 215 -17.14 3.43 -11.73
CA ARG A 215 -18.27 3.88 -12.57
C ARG A 215 -19.11 2.71 -13.10
N GLN A 216 -18.50 1.54 -13.24
CA GLN A 216 -19.12 0.29 -13.67
C GLN A 216 -18.44 -0.87 -12.94
N PRO A 217 -18.94 -1.27 -11.75
CA PRO A 217 -18.46 -2.47 -11.10
C PRO A 217 -18.68 -3.67 -12.03
N VAL A 218 -17.65 -4.48 -12.23
CA VAL A 218 -17.76 -5.75 -12.95
C VAL A 218 -18.51 -6.70 -12.04
N ASP A 219 -19.68 -7.18 -12.49
CA ASP A 219 -20.63 -7.97 -11.69
C ASP A 219 -21.26 -7.18 -10.52
N ASP A 220 -22.58 -7.33 -10.33
CA ASP A 220 -23.39 -6.53 -9.38
C ASP A 220 -23.20 -6.95 -7.91
N TYR A 221 -22.01 -6.69 -7.36
CA TYR A 221 -21.70 -6.94 -5.95
C TYR A 221 -22.54 -6.05 -5.01
N LEU A 222 -22.71 -4.77 -5.34
CA LEU A 222 -23.47 -3.84 -4.49
C LEU A 222 -24.94 -4.24 -4.43
N GLY A 223 -25.51 -4.74 -5.53
CA GLY A 223 -26.82 -5.38 -5.54
C GLY A 223 -26.90 -6.55 -4.56
N ALA A 224 -25.93 -7.48 -4.58
CA ALA A 224 -25.91 -8.60 -3.63
C ALA A 224 -25.78 -8.14 -2.16
N LEU A 225 -25.06 -7.06 -1.88
CA LEU A 225 -24.97 -6.49 -0.55
C LEU A 225 -26.27 -5.80 -0.11
N TYR A 226 -26.98 -5.15 -1.04
CA TYR A 226 -28.31 -4.60 -0.77
C TYR A 226 -29.34 -5.70 -0.56
N GLU A 227 -29.31 -6.78 -1.34
CA GLU A 227 -30.10 -7.99 -1.14
C GLU A 227 -29.89 -8.57 0.27
N ILE A 228 -28.65 -8.65 0.75
CA ILE A 228 -28.36 -9.04 2.15
C ILE A 228 -29.04 -8.11 3.16
N ILE A 229 -28.98 -6.80 2.93
CA ILE A 229 -29.58 -5.82 3.84
C ILE A 229 -31.11 -5.88 3.79
N GLU A 230 -31.71 -6.16 2.63
CA GLU A 230 -33.16 -6.15 2.42
C GLU A 230 -33.81 -7.48 2.84
N ASP A 231 -33.25 -8.61 2.39
CA ASP A 231 -33.92 -9.92 2.46
C ASP A 231 -33.43 -10.81 3.60
N TYR A 232 -32.32 -10.44 4.27
CA TYR A 232 -31.69 -11.26 5.32
C TYR A 232 -31.58 -10.53 6.66
N PRO A 233 -32.69 -10.41 7.41
CA PRO A 233 -32.76 -9.60 8.64
C PRO A 233 -31.89 -10.15 9.79
N ASP A 234 -31.52 -11.42 9.74
CA ASP A 234 -30.66 -12.05 10.77
C ASP A 234 -29.16 -11.76 10.56
N VAL A 235 -28.78 -11.19 9.41
CA VAL A 235 -27.41 -10.82 9.09
C VAL A 235 -27.13 -9.41 9.60
N ARG A 236 -26.09 -9.27 10.43
CA ARG A 236 -25.57 -7.97 10.83
C ARG A 236 -24.42 -7.55 9.93
N VAL A 237 -24.51 -6.35 9.36
CA VAL A 237 -23.50 -5.78 8.46
C VAL A 237 -22.74 -4.68 9.20
N HIS A 238 -21.41 -4.77 9.19
CA HIS A 238 -20.48 -3.76 9.66
C HIS A 238 -19.77 -3.17 8.44
N ARG A 239 -19.95 -1.87 8.21
CA ARG A 239 -19.43 -1.16 7.04
C ARG A 239 -18.56 0.01 7.48
N ALA A 240 -17.26 -0.07 7.20
CA ALA A 240 -16.33 1.02 7.42
C ALA A 240 -16.03 1.71 6.09
N MET A 241 -16.16 3.02 6.09
CA MET A 241 -16.08 3.87 4.90
C MET A 241 -15.21 5.06 5.24
N ASN A 242 -14.25 5.43 4.39
CA ASN A 242 -13.48 6.65 4.63
C ASN A 242 -14.36 7.87 4.28
N LEU A 243 -14.97 8.46 5.31
CA LEU A 243 -15.94 9.53 5.15
C LEU A 243 -15.34 10.88 4.75
N SER A 244 -14.01 11.01 4.79
CA SER A 244 -13.31 12.19 4.26
C SER A 244 -13.33 12.26 2.73
N VAL A 245 -13.68 11.16 2.06
CA VAL A 245 -13.76 11.08 0.60
C VAL A 245 -15.20 11.32 0.14
N PRO A 246 -15.46 12.28 -0.77
CA PRO A 246 -16.82 12.63 -1.20
C PRO A 246 -17.64 11.47 -1.76
N GLY A 247 -17.02 10.55 -2.51
CA GLY A 247 -17.70 9.36 -3.05
C GLY A 247 -18.26 8.47 -1.95
N PHE A 248 -17.45 8.17 -0.93
CA PHE A 248 -17.85 7.30 0.18
C PHE A 248 -18.81 8.01 1.15
N SER A 249 -18.62 9.31 1.41
CA SER A 249 -19.55 10.06 2.26
C SER A 249 -20.95 10.16 1.65
N ASN A 250 -21.05 10.30 0.32
CA ASN A 250 -22.31 10.24 -0.40
C ASN A 250 -22.95 8.85 -0.38
N ALA A 251 -22.16 7.79 -0.54
CA ALA A 251 -22.65 6.42 -0.39
C ALA A 251 -23.18 6.16 1.02
N ALA A 252 -22.49 6.65 2.07
CA ALA A 252 -22.98 6.58 3.44
C ALA A 252 -24.32 7.31 3.62
N ARG A 253 -24.46 8.54 3.11
CA ARG A 253 -25.74 9.29 3.14
C ARG A 253 -26.86 8.52 2.43
N HIS A 254 -26.57 7.88 1.30
CA HIS A 254 -27.54 7.04 0.60
C HIS A 254 -28.03 5.88 1.50
N LEU A 255 -27.11 5.19 2.19
CA LEU A 255 -27.47 4.11 3.12
C LEU A 255 -28.35 4.60 4.28
N PHE A 256 -28.05 5.77 4.86
CA PHE A 256 -28.87 6.37 5.93
C PHE A 256 -30.30 6.67 5.47
N ARG A 257 -30.46 7.14 4.22
CA ARG A 257 -31.79 7.43 3.65
C ARG A 257 -32.53 6.17 3.24
N LYS A 258 -31.83 5.17 2.72
CA LYS A 258 -32.43 3.95 2.20
C LYS A 258 -32.78 2.95 3.31
N TYR A 259 -31.97 2.85 4.36
CA TYR A 259 -32.10 1.84 5.41
C TYR A 259 -32.06 2.40 6.84
N PRO A 260 -32.89 3.40 7.19
CA PRO A 260 -32.87 4.03 8.51
C PRO A 260 -33.11 3.03 9.64
N ASP A 261 -34.12 2.16 9.52
CA ASP A 261 -34.47 1.17 10.56
C ASP A 261 -33.37 0.12 10.79
N ALA A 262 -32.71 -0.29 9.70
CA ALA A 262 -31.59 -1.23 9.78
C ALA A 262 -30.40 -0.61 10.52
N ILE A 263 -30.18 0.69 10.31
CA ILE A 263 -29.13 1.43 11.00
C ILE A 263 -29.51 1.62 12.46
N GLU A 264 -30.69 2.14 12.77
CA GLU A 264 -31.13 2.41 14.14
C GLU A 264 -31.09 1.14 15.03
N SER A 265 -31.55 0.00 14.49
CA SER A 265 -31.50 -1.29 15.18
C SER A 265 -30.07 -1.85 15.39
N GLY A 266 -29.07 -1.24 14.75
CA GLY A 266 -27.68 -1.69 14.76
C GLY A 266 -27.43 -2.96 13.95
N ARG A 267 -28.36 -3.30 13.04
CA ARG A 267 -28.23 -4.37 12.06
C ARG A 267 -27.29 -3.96 10.93
N LEU A 268 -27.38 -2.72 10.45
CA LEU A 268 -26.40 -2.09 9.56
C LEU A 268 -25.61 -1.04 10.34
N ARG A 269 -24.35 -1.31 10.62
CA ARG A 269 -23.48 -0.38 11.35
C ARG A 269 -22.51 0.29 10.40
N ILE A 270 -22.55 1.61 10.37
CA ILE A 270 -21.65 2.43 9.56
C ILE A 270 -20.59 3.05 10.47
N TYR A 271 -19.34 3.04 10.00
CA TYR A 271 -18.16 3.54 10.71
C TYR A 271 -17.33 4.42 9.79
N ASN A 272 -16.60 5.38 10.35
CA ASN A 272 -15.50 6.01 9.64
C ASN A 272 -14.29 5.05 9.56
N SER A 273 -13.66 4.94 8.40
CA SER A 273 -12.41 4.21 8.19
C SER A 273 -11.22 5.17 8.18
N GLN A 274 -10.16 4.83 8.91
CA GLN A 274 -8.87 5.55 8.87
C GLN A 274 -7.96 5.09 7.72
N VAL A 275 -8.29 3.97 7.08
CA VAL A 275 -7.51 3.36 6.01
C VAL A 275 -8.27 3.50 4.69
N SER A 276 -7.57 3.96 3.65
CA SER A 276 -8.17 4.28 2.35
C SER A 276 -7.70 3.41 1.18
N ASP A 277 -6.65 2.62 1.38
CA ASP A 277 -5.90 1.91 0.34
C ASP A 277 -6.12 0.39 0.36
N ILE A 278 -7.02 -0.09 1.22
CA ILE A 278 -7.28 -1.52 1.43
C ILE A 278 -8.78 -1.75 1.49
N GLU A 279 -9.20 -2.75 0.73
CA GLU A 279 -10.56 -3.20 0.66
C GLU A 279 -10.65 -4.63 1.19
N PHE A 280 -11.75 -4.99 1.87
CA PHE A 280 -11.96 -6.38 2.24
C PHE A 280 -13.41 -6.73 2.52
N LEU A 281 -13.66 -8.04 2.46
CA LEU A 281 -14.87 -8.72 2.90
C LEU A 281 -14.48 -9.76 3.92
N LEU A 282 -14.99 -9.64 5.15
CA LEU A 282 -14.80 -10.64 6.20
C LEU A 282 -16.13 -11.26 6.56
N THR A 283 -16.05 -12.53 6.87
CA THR A 283 -17.11 -13.34 7.45
C THR A 283 -16.52 -14.07 8.65
N ARG A 284 -17.31 -14.85 9.40
CA ARG A 284 -16.75 -15.65 10.50
C ARG A 284 -15.82 -16.78 10.06
N GLY A 285 -15.87 -17.18 8.79
CA GLY A 285 -15.14 -18.36 8.29
C GLY A 285 -14.23 -18.09 7.10
N ALA A 286 -14.27 -16.88 6.54
CA ALA A 286 -13.51 -16.53 5.36
C ALA A 286 -13.18 -15.04 5.31
N VAL A 287 -12.07 -14.75 4.64
CA VAL A 287 -11.49 -13.42 4.44
C VAL A 287 -11.24 -13.26 2.95
N LEU A 288 -11.57 -12.08 2.43
CA LEU A 288 -11.13 -11.59 1.14
C LEU A 288 -10.52 -10.21 1.33
N LEU A 289 -9.27 -10.03 0.91
CA LEU A 289 -8.61 -8.74 0.83
C LEU A 289 -8.46 -8.36 -0.65
N ALA A 290 -8.76 -7.13 -1.02
CA ALA A 290 -8.59 -6.60 -2.37
C ALA A 290 -7.72 -5.35 -2.34
N PHE A 291 -6.86 -5.21 -3.36
CA PHE A 291 -5.84 -4.17 -3.43
C PHE A 291 -6.07 -3.27 -4.65
N PRO A 292 -6.62 -2.06 -4.44
CA PRO A 292 -6.81 -1.09 -5.53
C PRO A 292 -5.47 -0.57 -6.06
N GLN A 293 -5.32 -0.42 -7.38
CA GLN A 293 -4.24 0.39 -7.97
C GLN A 293 -4.48 1.87 -7.72
N ILE A 294 -3.43 2.66 -7.50
CA ILE A 294 -3.59 4.13 -7.40
C ILE A 294 -4.33 4.63 -8.66
N PRO A 295 -5.44 5.38 -8.50
CA PRO A 295 -6.22 5.83 -9.63
C PRO A 295 -5.36 6.69 -10.57
N ARG A 296 -5.29 6.33 -11.86
CA ARG A 296 -4.50 7.08 -12.86
C ARG A 296 -5.10 8.44 -13.23
N GLN A 297 -6.37 8.68 -12.87
CA GLN A 297 -7.09 9.92 -13.15
C GLN A 297 -7.40 10.69 -11.87
N ALA A 298 -7.13 11.99 -11.88
CA ALA A 298 -7.48 12.90 -10.80
C ALA A 298 -9.01 12.88 -10.56
N GLY A 299 -9.43 12.61 -9.32
CA GLY A 299 -10.85 12.56 -8.92
C GLY A 299 -11.49 11.17 -8.96
N SER A 300 -10.76 10.11 -9.36
CA SER A 300 -11.21 8.74 -9.11
C SER A 300 -10.81 8.33 -7.69
N HIS A 301 -11.77 7.80 -6.92
CA HIS A 301 -11.60 7.48 -5.50
C HIS A 301 -11.40 6.00 -5.21
N ALA A 302 -11.73 5.13 -6.17
CA ALA A 302 -11.43 3.71 -6.14
C ALA A 302 -10.41 3.39 -7.24
N GLY A 303 -9.46 2.54 -6.91
CA GLY A 303 -8.47 2.01 -7.85
C GLY A 303 -8.98 0.80 -8.61
N GLU A 304 -8.46 0.53 -9.81
CA GLU A 304 -8.70 -0.78 -10.42
C GLU A 304 -8.01 -1.86 -9.59
N ILE A 305 -8.74 -2.90 -9.17
CA ILE A 305 -8.16 -4.00 -8.37
C ILE A 305 -6.95 -4.59 -9.11
N SER A 306 -5.79 -4.55 -8.46
CA SER A 306 -4.57 -5.17 -8.95
C SER A 306 -4.57 -6.68 -8.72
N PHE A 307 -4.87 -7.10 -7.50
CA PHE A 307 -5.00 -8.50 -7.09
C PHE A 307 -5.89 -8.61 -5.85
N GLY A 308 -6.29 -9.83 -5.51
CA GLY A 308 -7.01 -10.14 -4.27
C GLY A 308 -6.42 -11.35 -3.56
N ILE A 309 -6.71 -11.49 -2.27
CA ILE A 309 -6.29 -12.62 -1.44
C ILE A 309 -7.49 -13.19 -0.74
N TYR A 310 -7.77 -14.48 -0.98
CA TYR A 310 -8.85 -15.21 -0.35
C TYR A 310 -8.31 -16.26 0.63
N CYS A 311 -8.98 -16.40 1.78
CA CYS A 311 -8.63 -17.36 2.81
C CYS A 311 -9.88 -17.89 3.52
N LYS A 312 -10.13 -19.20 3.50
CA LYS A 312 -11.23 -19.84 4.25
C LYS A 312 -10.72 -20.43 5.56
N ASN A 313 -10.57 -19.59 6.58
CA ASN A 313 -10.08 -20.00 7.90
C ASN A 313 -10.75 -19.20 9.04
N LYS A 314 -11.37 -19.91 10.00
CA LYS A 314 -12.13 -19.29 11.10
C LYS A 314 -11.26 -18.51 12.09
N ASP A 315 -10.09 -19.03 12.47
CA ASP A 315 -9.22 -18.36 13.44
C ASP A 315 -8.58 -17.11 12.82
N PHE A 316 -8.15 -17.21 11.56
CA PHE A 316 -7.65 -16.06 10.80
C PHE A 316 -8.73 -14.98 10.66
N ALA A 317 -9.95 -15.37 10.25
CA ALA A 317 -11.06 -14.45 10.12
C ALA A 317 -11.42 -13.78 11.46
N LYS A 318 -11.47 -14.54 12.55
CA LYS A 318 -11.72 -14.01 13.91
C LYS A 318 -10.70 -12.96 14.32
N ASN A 319 -9.40 -13.20 14.07
CA ASN A 319 -8.35 -12.23 14.39
C ASN A 319 -8.43 -10.99 13.51
N LEU A 320 -8.71 -11.13 12.21
CA LEU A 320 -8.93 -9.96 11.35
C LEU A 320 -10.19 -9.16 11.72
N ILE A 321 -11.24 -9.78 12.26
CA ILE A 321 -12.40 -9.05 12.79
C ILE A 321 -12.02 -8.23 14.04
N GLN A 322 -11.14 -8.75 14.89
CA GLN A 322 -10.62 -7.95 16.02
C GLN A 322 -9.80 -6.77 15.49
N TRP A 323 -8.95 -7.02 14.50
CA TRP A 323 -8.15 -6.01 13.84
C TRP A 323 -9.00 -4.92 13.17
N TYR A 324 -10.05 -5.31 12.42
CA TYR A 324 -11.05 -4.41 11.82
C TYR A 324 -11.52 -3.35 12.82
N ARG A 325 -11.90 -3.81 14.02
CA ARG A 325 -12.49 -2.97 15.05
C ARG A 325 -11.47 -2.07 15.74
N ALA A 326 -10.22 -2.51 15.85
CA ALA A 326 -9.17 -1.80 16.55
C ALA A 326 -8.44 -0.78 15.67
N PHE A 327 -8.24 -1.09 14.39
CA PHE A 327 -7.33 -0.34 13.52
C PHE A 327 -8.02 0.36 12.36
N MET A 328 -9.02 -0.25 11.73
CA MET A 328 -9.71 0.45 10.65
C MET A 328 -10.74 1.43 11.16
N VAL A 329 -11.58 0.97 12.08
CA VAL A 329 -12.67 1.80 12.60
C VAL A 329 -12.04 2.94 13.40
N ASP A 330 -12.36 4.17 13.01
CA ASP A 330 -11.99 5.33 13.79
C ASP A 330 -12.72 5.28 15.14
N ALA A 331 -11.98 4.92 16.19
CA ALA A 331 -12.52 4.76 17.53
C ALA A 331 -13.05 6.08 18.11
N ARG A 332 -12.65 7.24 17.56
CA ARG A 332 -13.17 8.56 17.98
C ARG A 332 -14.67 8.68 17.72
N PHE A 333 -15.11 8.19 16.57
CA PHE A 333 -16.50 8.30 16.12
C PHE A 333 -17.32 7.05 16.40
N GLY A 334 -16.68 5.87 16.35
CA GLY A 334 -17.36 4.60 16.58
C GLY A 334 -18.48 4.32 15.58
N TRP A 335 -19.55 3.65 16.04
CA TRP A 335 -20.73 3.36 15.21
C TRP A 335 -21.63 4.60 15.12
N ILE A 336 -21.80 5.11 13.91
CA ILE A 336 -22.65 6.25 13.57
C ILE A 336 -24.10 5.80 13.50
N ARG A 337 -24.97 6.42 14.31
CA ARG A 337 -26.35 5.98 14.50
C ARG A 337 -27.37 6.84 13.77
N THR A 338 -27.04 8.10 13.48
CA THR A 338 -27.98 9.03 12.83
C THR A 338 -27.34 9.78 11.65
N GLU A 339 -28.16 10.25 10.70
CA GLU A 339 -27.68 11.08 9.58
C GLU A 339 -27.11 12.42 10.08
N SER A 340 -27.60 12.92 11.23
CA SER A 340 -27.06 14.13 11.89
C SER A 340 -25.64 13.91 12.42
N GLU A 341 -25.41 12.79 13.11
CA GLU A 341 -24.07 12.37 13.54
C GLU A 341 -23.14 12.20 12.34
N LEU A 342 -23.62 11.53 11.28
CA LEU A 342 -22.86 11.35 10.04
C LEU A 342 -22.38 12.68 9.47
N ASN A 343 -23.28 13.67 9.33
CA ASN A 343 -22.92 14.97 8.76
C ASN A 343 -21.94 15.74 9.65
N THR A 344 -22.10 15.66 10.98
CA THR A 344 -21.14 16.25 11.93
C THR A 344 -19.74 15.68 11.74
N ILE A 345 -19.63 14.36 11.64
CA ILE A 345 -18.36 13.65 11.45
C ILE A 345 -17.73 14.02 10.11
N ILE A 346 -18.52 14.07 9.03
CA ILE A 346 -18.01 14.46 7.71
C ILE A 346 -17.43 15.87 7.75
N ASN A 347 -18.13 16.83 8.37
CA ASN A 347 -17.65 18.21 8.47
C ASN A 347 -16.34 18.30 9.26
N GLU A 348 -16.23 17.57 10.39
CA GLU A 348 -15.01 17.51 11.20
C GLU A 348 -13.83 16.97 10.38
N LEU A 349 -14.03 15.87 9.64
CA LEU A 349 -13.01 15.29 8.77
C LEU A 349 -12.61 16.21 7.61
N GLU A 350 -13.55 16.93 7.01
CA GLU A 350 -13.27 17.91 5.95
C GLU A 350 -12.45 19.10 6.47
N GLU A 351 -12.73 19.58 7.69
CA GLU A 351 -11.95 20.62 8.37
C GLU A 351 -10.52 20.16 8.68
N GLU A 352 -10.34 18.93 9.21
CA GLU A 352 -9.01 18.33 9.46
C GLU A 352 -8.19 18.28 8.16
N MET A 353 -8.77 17.78 7.07
CA MET A 353 -8.11 17.71 5.76
C MET A 353 -7.69 19.09 5.23
N PHE A 354 -8.49 20.13 5.47
CA PHE A 354 -8.18 21.49 5.04
C PHE A 354 -6.98 22.06 5.82
N GLN A 355 -6.95 21.84 7.14
CA GLN A 355 -5.85 22.28 8.00
C GLN A 355 -4.53 21.57 7.65
N ASP A 356 -4.57 20.27 7.37
CA ASP A 356 -3.36 19.52 7.00
C ASP A 356 -2.78 19.98 5.66
N LYS A 357 -3.63 20.26 4.67
CA LYS A 357 -3.18 20.83 3.39
C LYS A 357 -2.57 22.23 3.56
N SER A 358 -3.09 23.05 4.47
CA SER A 358 -2.52 24.37 4.75
C SER A 358 -1.12 24.24 5.39
N ARG A 359 -0.98 23.33 6.37
CA ARG A 359 0.30 23.06 7.06
C ARG A 359 1.35 22.45 6.13
N GLU A 360 0.97 21.57 5.21
CA GLU A 360 1.88 21.06 4.18
C GLU A 360 2.34 22.15 3.21
N SER A 361 1.45 23.07 2.86
CA SER A 361 1.76 24.20 1.97
C SER A 361 2.70 25.20 2.63
N GLU A 362 2.58 25.40 3.95
CA GLU A 362 3.48 26.22 4.75
C GLU A 362 4.84 25.56 4.97
N ARG A 363 4.91 24.23 5.13
CA ARG A 363 6.19 23.48 5.22
C ARG A 363 6.96 23.39 3.91
N LYS A 364 6.30 23.62 2.77
CA LYS A 364 6.91 23.63 1.43
C LYS A 364 7.36 25.04 0.98
N ARG A 365 7.05 26.08 1.76
CA ARG A 365 7.60 27.44 1.61
C ARG A 365 8.77 27.62 2.56
#